data_AF-A0A6I5CS06-F1
#
_entry.id   AF-A0A6I5CS06-F1
#
_cell.length_a   1.000
_cell.length_b   1.000
_cell.length_c   1.000
_cell.angle_alpha   90.00
_cell.angle_beta   90.00
_cell.angle_gamma   90.00
#
_symmetry.space_group_name_H-M   'P 1'
#
loop_
_entity.id
_entity.type
_entity.pdbx_description
1 polymer ?
#
loop_
_entity_poly.entity_id
_entity_poly.type
_entity_poly.pdbx_seq_one_letter_code
_entity_poly.pdbx_strand_id
1 'polypeptide(L)'
;MTGDSVFSRESGGAPGTAAPTGTAAVVERAKGALMALTGCSPEAAHEDLLRRAEAAHRTLTEECWIALGTLVPPLSRAAGPATADEEAEGAVLAGLGRALTHVETPPDLARCLLAHLA
;
A
#
# COMPACT_ATOMS: atom_id res chain seq x y z
N MET A 1 28.64 -50.19 1.05
CA MET A 1 29.76 -49.79 0.17
C MET A 1 29.28 -49.97 -1.27
N THR A 2 29.21 -49.02 -2.17
CA THR A 2 29.46 -47.57 -2.20
C THR A 2 28.99 -47.12 -3.58
N GLY A 3 28.17 -46.06 -3.66
CA GLY A 3 28.03 -45.12 -4.80
C GLY A 3 27.66 -45.68 -6.19
N ASP A 4 27.27 -44.87 -7.19
CA ASP A 4 27.22 -43.42 -7.22
C ASP A 4 26.41 -42.94 -8.44
N SER A 5 25.71 -41.82 -8.26
CA SER A 5 25.40 -40.79 -9.25
C SER A 5 24.54 -41.11 -10.48
N VAL A 6 23.23 -40.98 -10.28
CA VAL A 6 22.36 -40.26 -11.23
C VAL A 6 22.20 -38.84 -10.69
N PHE A 7 23.15 -37.96 -11.00
CA PHE A 7 23.00 -36.51 -10.81
C PHE A 7 23.44 -35.82 -12.10
N SER A 8 22.66 -36.06 -13.16
CA SER A 8 22.75 -35.28 -14.39
C SER A 8 22.25 -33.87 -14.10
N ARG A 9 23.24 -32.99 -13.86
CA ARG A 9 23.19 -31.53 -13.95
C ARG A 9 21.92 -31.00 -14.63
N GLU A 10 20.96 -30.62 -13.81
CA GLU A 10 19.93 -29.67 -14.16
C GLU A 10 20.59 -28.30 -14.35
N SER A 11 20.73 -27.96 -15.62
CA SER A 11 21.19 -26.70 -16.16
C SER A 11 20.50 -25.51 -15.49
N GLY A 12 21.32 -24.60 -14.96
CA GLY A 12 20.87 -23.34 -14.39
C GLY A 12 20.04 -22.52 -15.37
N GLY A 13 18.77 -22.35 -15.03
CA GLY A 13 18.02 -21.14 -15.34
C GLY A 13 17.93 -20.36 -14.04
N ALA A 14 18.64 -19.24 -13.93
CA ALA A 14 18.39 -18.28 -12.86
C ALA A 14 16.89 -17.94 -12.92
N PRO A 15 16.13 -18.03 -11.81
CA PRO A 15 14.79 -17.46 -11.79
C PRO A 15 15.00 -15.97 -12.03
N GLY A 16 14.65 -15.51 -13.24
CA GLY A 16 14.48 -14.08 -13.47
C GLY A 16 13.55 -13.61 -12.37
N THR A 17 14.03 -12.72 -11.51
CA THR A 17 13.27 -12.18 -10.39
C THR A 17 12.14 -11.37 -10.98
N ALA A 18 11.06 -12.06 -11.37
CA ALA A 18 9.78 -11.44 -11.62
C ALA A 18 9.45 -10.70 -10.32
N ALA A 19 9.51 -9.38 -10.38
CA ALA A 19 9.15 -8.55 -9.24
C ALA A 19 7.76 -9.00 -8.78
N PRO A 20 7.52 -9.17 -7.47
CA PRO A 20 6.20 -9.55 -7.01
C PRO A 20 5.20 -8.50 -7.51
N THR A 21 4.14 -8.94 -8.18
CA THR A 21 3.06 -8.08 -8.69
C THR A 21 1.76 -8.41 -7.99
N GLY A 22 0.91 -7.41 -7.76
CA GLY A 22 -0.36 -7.61 -7.06
C GLY A 22 -0.17 -7.72 -5.53
N THR A 23 -0.94 -8.59 -4.88
CA THR A 23 -1.02 -8.71 -3.42
C THR A 23 0.31 -9.10 -2.77
N ALA A 24 1.12 -9.93 -3.40
CA ALA A 24 2.45 -10.31 -2.92
C ALA A 24 3.39 -9.10 -2.79
N ALA A 25 3.31 -8.13 -3.71
CA ALA A 25 4.12 -6.92 -3.67
C ALA A 25 3.78 -6.05 -2.45
N VAL A 26 2.49 -5.99 -2.11
CA VAL A 26 1.97 -5.23 -0.98
C VAL A 26 2.47 -5.85 0.32
N VAL A 27 2.44 -7.17 0.43
CA VAL A 27 2.96 -7.90 1.59
C VAL A 27 4.45 -7.64 1.77
N GLU A 28 5.26 -7.75 0.71
CA GLU A 28 6.71 -7.51 0.82
C GLU A 28 7.04 -6.06 1.15
N ARG A 29 6.27 -5.08 0.63
CA ARG A 29 6.42 -3.68 1.04
C ARG A 29 6.05 -3.47 2.51
N ALA A 30 4.94 -4.04 2.98
CA ALA A 30 4.50 -3.91 4.36
C ALA A 30 5.49 -4.57 5.34
N LYS A 31 6.03 -5.75 4.99
CA LYS A 31 7.12 -6.40 5.74
C LYS A 31 8.34 -5.49 5.82
N GLY A 32 8.81 -4.97 4.68
CA GLY A 32 9.96 -4.07 4.64
C GLY A 32 9.77 -2.81 5.50
N ALA A 33 8.56 -2.24 5.50
CA ALA A 33 8.25 -1.10 6.36
C ALA A 33 8.25 -1.44 7.86
N LEU A 34 7.65 -2.56 8.27
CA LEU A 34 7.68 -3.00 9.66
C LEU A 34 9.10 -3.31 10.14
N MET A 35 9.91 -3.91 9.28
CA MET A 35 11.33 -4.14 9.55
C MET A 35 12.06 -2.81 9.76
N ALA A 36 11.83 -1.80 8.92
CA ALA A 36 12.46 -0.48 9.07
C ALA A 36 12.04 0.23 10.37
N LEU A 37 10.78 0.06 10.80
CA LEU A 37 10.26 0.68 12.03
C LEU A 37 10.72 -0.02 13.31
N THR A 38 10.91 -1.34 13.28
CA THR A 38 11.07 -2.15 14.51
C THR A 38 12.41 -2.88 14.59
N GLY A 39 13.15 -3.01 13.49
CA GLY A 39 14.37 -3.79 13.41
C GLY A 39 14.16 -5.31 13.50
N CYS A 40 12.92 -5.80 13.40
CA CYS A 40 12.63 -7.24 13.47
C CYS A 40 13.01 -7.98 12.17
N SER A 41 13.02 -9.32 12.22
CA SER A 41 13.31 -10.14 11.04
C SER A 41 12.13 -10.12 10.03
N PRO A 42 12.36 -10.48 8.76
CA PRO A 42 11.30 -10.58 7.75
C PRO A 42 10.15 -11.53 8.14
N GLU A 43 10.49 -12.65 8.80
CA GLU A 43 9.54 -13.65 9.27
C GLU A 43 8.72 -13.10 10.43
N ALA A 44 9.38 -12.45 11.40
CA ALA A 44 8.70 -11.81 12.51
C ALA A 44 7.74 -10.71 12.05
N ALA A 45 8.13 -9.93 11.03
CA ALA A 45 7.26 -8.93 10.41
C ALA A 45 6.04 -9.57 9.72
N HIS A 46 6.23 -10.70 9.04
CA HIS A 46 5.13 -11.42 8.40
C HIS A 46 4.14 -12.01 9.41
N GLU A 47 4.66 -12.66 10.46
CA GLU A 47 3.87 -13.21 11.55
C GLU A 47 3.10 -12.13 12.31
N ASP A 48 3.70 -10.94 12.50
CA ASP A 48 3.00 -9.82 13.12
C ASP A 48 1.85 -9.30 12.25
N LEU A 49 2.03 -9.21 10.93
CA LEU A 49 0.95 -8.85 10.00
C LEU A 49 -0.19 -9.87 10.01
N LEU A 50 0.13 -11.17 10.03
CA LEU A 50 -0.87 -12.24 10.14
C LEU A 50 -1.64 -12.15 11.47
N ARG A 51 -0.92 -11.97 12.57
CA ARG A 51 -1.52 -11.84 13.91
C ARG A 51 -2.45 -10.63 14.00
N ARG A 52 -2.07 -9.49 13.41
CA ARG A 52 -2.92 -8.30 13.34
C ARG A 52 -4.17 -8.53 12.50
N ALA A 53 -4.03 -9.22 11.37
CA ALA A 53 -5.16 -9.55 10.49
C ALA A 53 -6.18 -10.44 11.19
N GLU A 54 -5.70 -11.47 11.88
CA GLU A 54 -6.54 -12.36 12.68
C GLU A 54 -7.22 -11.62 13.83
N ALA A 55 -6.46 -10.86 14.63
CA ALA A 55 -6.98 -10.12 15.77
C ALA A 55 -8.05 -9.08 15.36
N ALA A 56 -7.97 -8.56 14.14
CA ALA A 56 -8.92 -7.61 13.59
C ALA A 56 -10.00 -8.23 12.68
N HIS A 57 -9.99 -9.57 12.49
CA HIS A 57 -10.85 -10.30 11.57
C HIS A 57 -10.86 -9.73 10.14
N ARG A 58 -9.69 -9.34 9.63
CA ARG A 58 -9.50 -8.79 8.28
C ARG A 58 -8.60 -9.69 7.44
N THR A 59 -8.62 -9.49 6.13
CA THR A 59 -7.68 -10.17 5.24
C THR A 59 -6.27 -9.62 5.41
N LEU A 60 -5.25 -10.45 5.13
CA LEU A 60 -3.85 -10.02 5.19
C LEU A 60 -3.57 -8.81 4.28
N THR A 61 -4.15 -8.80 3.08
CA THR A 61 -3.98 -7.70 2.13
C THR A 61 -4.52 -6.39 2.69
N GLU A 62 -5.70 -6.41 3.33
CA GLU A 62 -6.28 -5.22 3.98
C GLU A 62 -5.39 -4.70 5.11
N GLU A 63 -4.88 -5.58 5.96
CA GLU A 63 -3.92 -5.19 7.00
C GLU A 63 -2.64 -4.59 6.43
N CYS A 64 -2.10 -5.16 5.35
CA CYS A 64 -0.91 -4.59 4.71
C CYS A 64 -1.18 -3.17 4.19
N TRP A 65 -2.36 -2.91 3.62
CA TRP A 65 -2.72 -1.56 3.18
C TRP A 65 -2.89 -0.59 4.34
N ILE A 66 -3.53 -1.00 5.44
CA ILE A 66 -3.65 -0.18 6.65
C ILE A 66 -2.26 0.13 7.22
N ALA A 67 -1.42 -0.89 7.37
CA ALA A 67 -0.05 -0.75 7.87
C ALA A 67 0.81 0.18 7.01
N LEU A 68 0.61 0.18 5.69
CA LEU A 68 1.28 1.13 4.79
C LEU A 68 0.67 2.53 4.88
N GLY A 69 -0.65 2.65 5.08
CA GLY A 69 -1.36 3.91 5.22
C GLY A 69 -0.94 4.70 6.47
N THR A 70 -0.55 4.03 7.56
CA THR A 70 -0.04 4.69 8.77
C THR A 70 1.35 5.30 8.59
N LEU A 71 2.10 4.88 7.56
CA LEU A 71 3.44 5.40 7.24
C LEU A 71 3.38 6.68 6.41
N VAL A 72 2.24 6.96 5.77
CA VAL A 72 2.05 8.22 5.05
C VAL A 72 2.00 9.33 6.10
N PRO A 73 2.92 10.31 6.08
CA PRO A 73 2.87 11.43 6.99
C PRO A 73 1.48 12.06 6.93
N PRO A 74 0.85 12.42 8.06
CA PRO A 74 -0.43 13.11 8.01
C PRO A 74 -0.26 14.36 7.16
N LEU A 75 -1.03 14.44 6.07
CA LEU A 75 -0.98 15.50 5.03
C LEU A 75 -1.20 16.93 5.57
N SER A 76 -1.32 17.09 6.89
CA SER A 76 -1.62 18.34 7.59
C SER A 76 -0.44 18.93 8.36
N ARG A 77 0.74 18.28 8.42
CA ARG A 77 1.88 18.79 9.22
C ARG A 77 3.11 19.26 8.44
N ALA A 78 3.07 19.17 7.11
CA ALA A 78 4.10 19.75 6.24
C ALA A 78 3.63 21.06 5.58
N ALA A 79 2.73 21.81 6.23
CA ALA A 79 2.44 23.18 5.82
C ALA A 79 3.64 24.08 6.18
N GLY A 80 4.70 24.01 5.37
CA GLY A 80 5.45 25.21 5.03
C GLY A 80 4.50 26.20 4.35
N PRO A 81 4.87 27.48 4.17
CA PRO A 81 4.02 28.42 3.48
C PRO A 81 3.71 27.86 2.08
N ALA A 82 2.47 27.42 1.89
CA ALA A 82 1.98 26.98 0.60
C ALA A 82 2.12 28.17 -0.35
N THR A 83 2.56 27.88 -1.56
CA THR A 83 2.44 28.86 -2.64
C THR A 83 0.94 29.14 -2.88
N ALA A 84 0.61 30.33 -3.40
CA ALA A 84 -0.79 30.70 -3.63
C ALA A 84 -1.55 29.68 -4.50
N ASP A 85 -0.83 28.98 -5.38
CA ASP A 85 -1.37 27.92 -6.24
C ASP A 85 -1.68 26.64 -5.45
N GLU A 86 -0.82 26.22 -4.52
CA GLU A 86 -1.04 25.06 -3.65
C GLU A 86 -2.21 25.29 -2.67
N GLU A 87 -2.38 26.52 -2.20
CA GLU A 87 -3.52 26.89 -1.35
C GLU A 87 -4.84 26.91 -2.15
N ALA A 88 -4.81 27.42 -3.37
CA ALA A 88 -5.96 27.39 -4.28
C ALA A 88 -6.36 25.94 -4.64
N GLU A 89 -5.39 25.08 -4.97
CA GLU A 89 -5.62 23.67 -5.25
C GLU A 89 -6.19 22.93 -4.02
N GLY A 90 -5.64 23.21 -2.83
CA GLY A 90 -6.18 22.70 -1.57
C GLY A 90 -7.63 23.16 -1.32
N ALA A 91 -7.96 24.41 -1.66
CA ALA A 91 -9.32 24.93 -1.55
C ALA A 91 -10.30 24.24 -2.52
N VAL A 92 -9.88 23.94 -3.76
CA VAL A 92 -10.66 23.18 -4.74
C VAL A 92 -10.90 21.75 -4.25
N LEU A 93 -9.87 21.06 -3.76
CA LEU A 93 -9.98 19.71 -3.20
C LEU A 93 -10.88 19.67 -1.95
N ALA A 94 -10.77 20.67 -1.07
CA ALA A 94 -11.64 20.79 0.09
C ALA A 94 -13.11 21.06 -0.30
N GLY A 95 -13.34 21.87 -1.34
CA GLY A 95 -14.66 22.10 -1.92
C GLY A 95 -15.27 20.82 -2.49
N LEU A 96 -14.49 20.12 -3.32
CA LEU A 96 -14.88 18.84 -3.89
C LEU A 96 -15.19 17.80 -2.81
N GLY A 97 -14.34 17.67 -1.79
CA GLY A 97 -14.56 16.74 -0.67
C GLY A 97 -15.87 16.99 0.06
N ARG A 98 -16.25 18.25 0.31
CA ARG A 98 -17.55 18.61 0.89
C ARG A 98 -18.72 18.31 -0.04
N ALA A 99 -18.55 18.51 -1.34
CA ALA A 99 -19.61 18.19 -2.30
C ALA A 99 -19.86 16.67 -2.36
N LEU A 100 -18.79 15.87 -2.29
CA LEU A 100 -18.88 14.39 -2.30
C LEU A 100 -19.64 13.81 -1.10
N THR A 101 -19.64 14.47 0.07
CA THR A 101 -20.41 13.98 1.23
C THR A 101 -21.93 14.11 1.06
N HIS A 102 -22.39 14.91 0.10
CA HIS A 102 -23.81 15.15 -0.18
C HIS A 102 -24.32 14.39 -1.43
N VAL A 103 -23.46 13.60 -2.08
CA VAL A 103 -23.83 12.83 -3.27
C VAL A 103 -24.54 11.54 -2.85
N GLU A 104 -25.82 11.43 -3.21
CA GLU A 104 -26.66 10.27 -2.87
C GLU A 104 -26.76 9.25 -4.02
N THR A 105 -26.39 9.63 -5.24
CA THR A 105 -26.54 8.79 -6.44
C THR A 105 -25.30 8.82 -7.35
N PRO A 106 -25.04 7.74 -8.12
CA PRO A 106 -23.94 7.72 -9.09
C PRO A 106 -23.99 8.84 -10.16
N PRO A 107 -25.15 9.27 -10.69
CA PRO A 107 -25.23 10.43 -11.58
C PRO A 107 -24.83 11.76 -10.92
N ASP A 108 -25.15 11.94 -9.64
CA ASP A 108 -24.78 13.16 -8.90
C ASP A 108 -23.27 13.22 -8.67
N LEU A 109 -22.64 12.06 -8.44
CA LEU A 109 -21.18 11.95 -8.39
C LEU A 109 -20.54 12.43 -9.69
N ALA A 110 -21.01 11.92 -10.83
CA ALA A 110 -20.48 12.26 -12.14
C ALA A 110 -20.60 13.77 -12.43
N ARG A 111 -21.74 14.37 -12.09
CA ARG A 111 -21.96 15.82 -12.24
C ARG A 111 -21.02 16.63 -11.35
N CYS A 112 -20.84 16.22 -10.10
CA CYS A 112 -19.96 16.87 -9.15
C CYS A 112 -18.50 16.86 -9.64
N LEU A 113 -18.03 15.71 -10.12
CA LEU A 113 -16.68 15.57 -10.67
C LEU A 113 -16.45 16.46 -11.90
N LEU A 114 -17.39 16.46 -12.85
CA LEU A 114 -17.28 17.30 -14.05
C LEU A 114 -17.24 18.80 -13.73
N ALA A 115 -17.97 19.24 -12.69
CA ALA A 115 -17.98 20.65 -12.30
C ALA A 115 -16.65 21.14 -11.69
N HIS A 116 -15.83 20.23 -11.14
CA HIS A 116 -14.55 20.58 -10.50
C HIS A 116 -13.32 20.26 -11.36
N LEU A 117 -13.50 19.58 -12.51
CA LEU A 117 -12.44 19.18 -13.44
C LEU A 117 -12.43 20.01 -14.74
N ALA A 118 -13.37 20.94 -14.91
CA ALA A 118 -13.49 21.84 -16.06
C ALA A 118 -12.83 23.20 -15.77
#